data_AF-X1PI53-F1
#
_entry.id   AF-X1PI53-F1
#
_cell.length_a   1.000
_cell.length_b   1.000
_cell.length_c   1.000
_cell.angle_alpha   90.00
_cell.angle_beta   90.00
_cell.angle_gamma   90.00
#
_symmetry.space_group_name_H-M   'P 1'
#
loop_
_entity.id
_entity.type
_entity.pdbx_description
1 polymer ?
#
loop_
_entity_poly.entity_id
_entity_poly.type
_entity_poly.pdbx_seq_one_letter_code
_entity_poly.pdbx_strand_id
1 'polypeptide(L)'
;EVEQFLEKPENPPSKYINSGLYLLSSGIFNYLPRGKAGHPGPKFLMIEKDIFPRLAKENKLAGFKFQGKWTDCGTWQRYEKALLDWE
;
A
#
# COMPACT_ATOMS: atom_id res chain seq x y z
N GLU A 1 -2.45 -5.54 -14.18
CA GLU A 1 -3.28 -6.07 -13.08
C GLU A 1 -2.35 -6.63 -12.00
N VAL A 2 -2.77 -6.63 -10.73
CA VAL A 2 -1.98 -7.21 -9.62
C VAL A 2 -2.65 -8.51 -9.19
N GLU A 3 -2.00 -9.65 -9.45
CA GLU A 3 -2.52 -10.98 -9.12
C GLU A 3 -2.49 -11.27 -7.61
N GLN A 4 -1.46 -10.79 -6.92
CA GLN A 4 -1.29 -10.97 -5.48
C GLN A 4 -0.55 -9.78 -4.88
N PHE A 5 -0.98 -9.36 -3.69
CA PHE A 5 -0.26 -8.38 -2.86
C PHE A 5 0.24 -9.06 -1.59
N LEU A 6 1.55 -8.94 -1.30
CA LEU A 6 2.20 -9.51 -0.13
C LEU A 6 2.90 -8.39 0.66
N GLU A 7 2.49 -8.18 1.91
CA GLU A 7 3.13 -7.20 2.79
C GLU A 7 4.40 -7.80 3.40
N LYS A 8 5.56 -7.26 3.02
CA LYS A 8 6.89 -7.65 3.52
C LYS A 8 7.16 -9.17 3.47
N PRO A 9 7.05 -9.82 2.29
CA PRO A 9 7.36 -11.23 2.15
C PRO A 9 8.86 -11.49 2.37
N GLU A 10 9.20 -12.62 2.97
CA GLU A 10 10.60 -13.07 3.11
C GLU A 10 11.23 -13.37 1.75
N ASN A 11 10.47 -14.00 0.85
CA ASN A 11 10.87 -14.34 -0.51
C ASN A 11 9.94 -13.63 -1.51
N PRO A 12 10.23 -12.38 -1.93
CA PRO A 12 9.36 -11.63 -2.81
C PRO A 12 9.31 -12.25 -4.23
N PRO A 13 8.11 -12.49 -4.80
CA PRO A 13 7.99 -13.07 -6.13
C PRO A 13 8.30 -12.09 -7.27
N SER A 14 8.55 -10.81 -6.96
CA SER A 14 8.86 -9.78 -7.94
C SER A 14 9.76 -8.68 -7.37
N LYS A 15 10.27 -7.80 -8.24
CA LYS A 15 11.05 -6.60 -7.86
C LYS A 15 10.20 -5.34 -7.66
N TYR A 16 8.87 -5.45 -7.75
CA TYR A 16 7.98 -4.31 -7.59
C TYR A 16 7.60 -4.14 -6.12
N ILE A 17 7.74 -2.92 -5.62
CA ILE A 17 7.36 -2.54 -4.25
C ILE A 17 6.13 -1.63 -4.28
N ASN A 18 5.39 -1.63 -3.18
CA ASN A 18 4.39 -0.60 -2.91
C ASN A 18 5.09 0.66 -2.39
N SER A 19 4.91 1.78 -3.09
CA SER A 19 5.58 3.06 -2.82
C SER A 19 4.77 4.01 -1.93
N GLY A 20 3.58 3.63 -1.48
CA GLY A 20 2.71 4.46 -0.64
C GLY A 20 1.94 5.56 -1.39
N LEU A 21 1.81 5.45 -2.72
CA LEU A 21 1.04 6.37 -3.55
C LEU A 21 -0.16 5.65 -4.18
N TYR A 22 -1.37 6.17 -3.94
CA TYR A 22 -2.61 5.47 -4.30
C TYR A 22 -3.60 6.41 -4.97
N LEU A 23 -4.31 5.88 -5.98
CA LEU A 23 -5.56 6.44 -6.49
C LEU A 23 -6.67 5.45 -6.15
N LEU A 24 -7.55 5.82 -5.22
CA LEU A 24 -8.58 4.94 -4.67
C LEU A 24 -9.97 5.46 -5.05
N SER A 25 -10.84 4.57 -5.51
CA SER A 25 -12.27 4.87 -5.63
C SER A 25 -12.92 4.91 -4.23
N SER A 26 -14.01 5.66 -4.07
CA SER A 26 -14.78 5.70 -2.82
C SER A 26 -15.33 4.33 -2.40
N GLY A 27 -15.47 3.39 -3.35
CA GLY A 27 -15.85 2.00 -3.08
C GLY A 27 -14.88 1.27 -2.16
N ILE A 28 -13.66 1.78 -1.94
CA ILE A 28 -12.68 1.24 -0.99
C ILE A 28 -13.25 1.12 0.43
N PHE A 29 -14.14 2.03 0.84
CA PHE A 29 -14.73 2.03 2.17
C PHE A 29 -15.68 0.85 2.41
N ASN A 30 -16.16 0.18 1.36
CA ASN A 30 -16.96 -1.04 1.48
C ASN A 30 -16.15 -2.23 2.01
N TYR A 31 -14.81 -2.17 1.95
CA TYR A 31 -13.92 -3.19 2.49
C TYR A 31 -13.62 -3.00 3.97
N LEU A 32 -14.04 -1.88 4.57
CA LEU A 32 -13.87 -1.66 6.00
C LEU A 32 -14.84 -2.54 6.80
N PRO A 33 -14.39 -3.18 7.90
CA PRO A 33 -15.29 -3.89 8.79
C PRO A 33 -16.29 -2.90 9.39
N ARG A 34 -17.58 -3.10 9.11
CA ARG A 34 -18.65 -2.30 9.72
C ARG A 34 -18.78 -2.74 11.18
N GLY A 35 -18.54 -1.82 12.11
CA GLY A 35 -18.84 -2.07 13.51
C GLY A 35 -20.33 -2.33 13.72
N LYS A 36 -20.69 -3.13 14.74
CA LYS A 36 -22.07 -3.19 15.22
C LYS A 36 -22.48 -1.76 15.62
N ALA A 37 -23.68 -1.36 15.20
CA ALA A 37 -24.34 -0.07 15.39
C ALA A 37 -23.61 0.91 16.34
N GLY A 38 -22.90 1.89 15.76
CA GLY A 38 -22.33 3.03 16.49
C GLY A 38 -20.80 3.19 16.47
N HIS A 39 -20.04 2.20 15.97
CA HIS A 39 -18.58 2.33 15.84
C HIS A 39 -18.18 2.67 14.38
N PRO A 40 -17.44 3.78 14.12
CA PRO A 40 -17.20 4.31 12.77
C PRO A 40 -16.22 3.51 11.90
N GLY A 41 -15.65 2.40 12.39
CA GLY A 41 -14.67 1.58 11.67
C GLY A 41 -13.73 0.85 12.65
N PRO A 42 -12.71 0.14 12.16
CA PRO A 42 -11.71 -0.48 13.03
C PRO A 42 -10.83 0.59 13.70
N LYS A 43 -10.33 0.32 14.92
CA LYS A 43 -9.38 1.19 15.64
C LYS A 43 -8.06 1.36 14.88
N PHE A 44 -7.68 0.37 14.08
CA PHE A 44 -6.47 0.35 13.28
C PHE A 44 -6.69 -0.50 12.04
N LEU A 45 -6.14 -0.09 10.91
CA LEU A 45 -6.21 -0.81 9.64
C LEU A 45 -4.95 -0.52 8.83
N MET A 46 -4.43 -1.55 8.15
CA MET A 46 -3.35 -1.45 7.18
C MET A 46 -3.88 -1.87 5.83
N ILE A 47 -3.94 -0.94 4.88
CA ILE A 47 -4.48 -1.22 3.54
C ILE A 47 -3.72 -2.37 2.85
N GLU A 48 -2.42 -2.47 3.10
CA GLU A 48 -1.49 -3.47 2.58
C GLU A 48 -1.81 -4.89 3.07
N LYS A 49 -2.36 -5.03 4.28
CA LYS A 49 -2.70 -6.33 4.89
C LYS A 49 -4.18 -6.64 4.77
N ASP A 50 -5.02 -5.64 5.03
CA ASP A 50 -6.44 -5.83 5.26
C ASP A 50 -7.28 -5.72 3.98
N ILE A 51 -6.81 -4.95 2.99
CA ILE A 51 -7.61 -4.59 1.81
C ILE A 51 -6.96 -5.04 0.49
N PHE A 52 -5.70 -4.69 0.21
CA PHE A 52 -5.04 -5.00 -1.06
C PHE A 52 -5.02 -6.49 -1.43
N PRO A 53 -4.77 -7.43 -0.49
CA PRO A 53 -4.85 -8.85 -0.82
C PRO A 53 -6.25 -9.29 -1.27
N ARG A 54 -7.32 -8.64 -0.77
CA ARG A 54 -8.71 -8.92 -1.19
C ARG A 54 -8.98 -8.33 -2.57
N LEU A 55 -8.58 -7.07 -2.79
CA LEU A 55 -8.74 -6.42 -4.10
C LEU A 55 -7.99 -7.15 -5.21
N ALA A 56 -6.78 -7.66 -4.94
CA ALA A 56 -6.03 -8.47 -5.90
C ALA A 56 -6.79 -9.74 -6.29
N LYS A 57 -7.32 -10.50 -5.30
CA LYS A 57 -8.14 -11.69 -5.55
C LYS A 57 -9.44 -11.41 -6.32
N GLU A 58 -9.99 -10.20 -6.16
CA GLU A 58 -11.18 -9.75 -6.86
C GLU A 58 -10.88 -9.08 -8.23
N ASN A 59 -9.63 -9.07 -8.68
CA ASN A 59 -9.20 -8.42 -9.93
C ASN A 59 -9.51 -6.90 -9.96
N LYS A 60 -9.48 -6.27 -8.79
CA LYS A 60 -9.76 -4.84 -8.56
C LYS A 60 -8.54 -4.03 -8.12
N LEU A 61 -7.37 -4.65 -8.06
CA LEU A 61 -6.11 -3.98 -7.75
C LEU A 61 -5.24 -3.88 -9.01
N ALA A 62 -4.79 -2.67 -9.31
CA ALA A 62 -3.84 -2.39 -10.38
C ALA A 62 -2.59 -1.73 -9.81
N GLY A 63 -1.44 -2.01 -10.44
CA GLY A 63 -0.17 -1.38 -10.13
C GLY A 63 0.20 -0.40 -11.24
N PHE A 64 0.71 0.76 -10.87
CA PHE A 64 1.26 1.74 -11.80
C PHE A 64 2.78 1.77 -11.67
N LYS A 65 3.49 1.50 -12.77
CA LYS A 65 4.96 1.55 -12.80
C LYS A 65 5.40 2.99 -13.01
N PHE A 66 5.64 3.68 -11.90
CA PHE A 66 6.18 5.04 -11.92
C PHE A 66 7.58 5.09 -12.55
N GLN A 67 7.84 6.15 -13.29
CA GLN A 67 9.15 6.48 -13.83
C GLN A 67 9.56 7.86 -13.29
N GLY A 68 10.61 7.89 -12.49
CA GLY A 68 11.12 9.11 -11.86
C GLY A 68 11.85 8.80 -10.57
N LYS A 69 12.35 9.85 -9.91
CA LYS A 69 13.06 9.75 -8.63
C LYS A 69 12.03 9.48 -7.53
N TRP A 70 12.24 8.42 -6.76
CA TRP A 70 11.47 8.09 -5.56
C TRP A 70 12.43 7.61 -4.48
N THR A 71 12.24 8.07 -3.25
CA THR A 71 13.06 7.66 -2.11
C THR A 71 12.19 7.54 -0.86
N ASP A 72 12.48 6.55 -0.03
CA ASP A 72 11.84 6.36 1.28
C ASP A 72 12.56 7.24 2.31
N CYS A 73 11.81 8.05 3.06
CA CYS A 73 12.33 8.91 4.13
C CYS A 73 11.84 8.50 5.52
N GLY A 74 11.33 7.28 5.70
CA GLY A 74 10.66 6.83 6.93
C GLY A 74 11.57 6.52 8.11
N THR A 75 12.90 6.66 7.98
CA THR A 75 13.85 6.64 9.11
C THR A 75 14.86 7.78 8.96
N TRP A 76 15.49 8.20 10.06
CA TRP A 76 16.51 9.26 10.04
C TRP A 76 17.65 8.97 9.06
N GLN A 77 18.17 7.75 9.03
CA GLN A 77 19.23 7.34 8.12
C GLN A 77 18.81 7.42 6.65
N ARG A 78 17.56 7.01 6.35
CA ARG A 78 17.03 7.04 4.98
C ARG A 78 16.73 8.47 4.53
N TYR A 79 16.24 9.30 5.44
CA TYR A 79 16.03 10.73 5.20
C TYR A 79 17.33 11.49 4.96
N GLU A 80 18.38 11.26 5.76
CA GLU A 80 19.70 11.87 5.55
C GLU A 80 20.29 11.49 4.19
N LYS A 81 20.22 10.20 3.85
CA LYS A 81 20.61 9.72 2.51
C LYS A 81 19.82 10.41 1.40
N ALA A 82 18.51 10.57 1.58
CA ALA A 82 17.68 11.28 0.62
C ALA A 82 18.18 12.71 0.40
N LEU A 83 18.49 13.47 1.46
CA LEU A 83 19.00 14.85 1.34
C LEU A 83 20.33 14.93 0.58
N LEU A 84 21.23 13.97 0.78
CA LEU A 84 22.53 13.92 0.11
C LEU A 84 22.40 13.56 -1.37
N ASP A 85 21.52 12.61 -1.70
CA ASP A 85 21.34 12.11 -3.05
C ASP A 85 20.32 12.94 -3.86
N TRP A 86 19.64 13.90 -3.22
CA TRP A 86 18.63 14.75 -3.86
C TRP A 86 19.27 15.90 -4.66
N GLU A 87 19.93 15.55 -5.77
CA GLU A 87 20.14 16.46 -6.90
C GLU A 87 18.82 16.99 -7.46
#